data_AF-A0A354MT96-F1
#
_entry.id   AF-A0A354MT96-F1
#
_cell.length_a   1.000
_cell.length_b   1.000
_cell.length_c   1.000
_cell.angle_alpha   90.00
_cell.angle_beta   90.00
_cell.angle_gamma   90.00
#
_symmetry.space_group_name_H-M   'P 1'
#
loop_
_entity.id
_entity.type
_entity.pdbx_description
1 polymer ?
#
loop_
_entity_poly.entity_id
_entity_poly.type
_entity_poly.pdbx_seq_one_letter_code
_entity_poly.pdbx_strand_id
1 'polypeptide(L)'
;MKNTMKKLLSLVLVAMLLVCAVPFQAAAATVDTKTVKVNVYVDDVLTTDKTITVESGKSITLDEELAKSLVKSDKEFVKWTGSSDNEATDVTIKYAGITDGYSLKLYVATKKAEETVKPITVKIVDDKGNAIAKQFEITPVNGKYSVIGDILTQRWKGDWKDSYDFVTAKSEGKSGTLTLATTIDAGDTLTVTLKAKSGSSDNNNNNGTNNKFPYKVYLHIFKDNKIDDPAKTINITEGIALDGKVTLDEVKTVVKNYYTAKTSDGIKYDGMYLAEGNWVGNFVNDTKKYDTISDTNEMRKTREVHINVMITNANAKSSEKADTTNPKTGDMILIPVIFMLVSGAAIAGVYFYDKKRSAR
;
A
#
# COMPACT_ATOMS: atom_id res chain seq x y z
N MET A 1 -68.51 -33.87 -27.71
CA MET A 1 -68.11 -32.97 -28.82
C MET A 1 -67.39 -31.67 -28.39
N LYS A 2 -67.35 -31.26 -27.11
CA LYS A 2 -66.66 -30.01 -26.70
C LYS A 2 -65.14 -30.12 -26.48
N ASN A 3 -64.59 -31.33 -26.27
CA ASN A 3 -63.13 -31.52 -26.09
C ASN A 3 -62.37 -31.77 -27.39
N THR A 4 -63.06 -32.08 -28.49
CA THR A 4 -62.42 -32.32 -29.80
C THR A 4 -62.12 -31.02 -30.53
N MET A 5 -62.95 -29.98 -30.37
CA MET A 5 -62.72 -28.66 -30.99
C MET A 5 -61.60 -27.84 -30.33
N LYS A 6 -61.31 -28.04 -29.03
CA LYS A 6 -60.15 -27.40 -28.38
C LYS A 6 -58.80 -27.95 -28.86
N LYS A 7 -58.75 -29.24 -29.21
CA LYS A 7 -57.52 -29.86 -29.77
C LYS A 7 -57.25 -29.42 -31.20
N LEU A 8 -58.27 -29.22 -32.03
CA LEU A 8 -58.07 -28.68 -33.39
C LEU A 8 -57.61 -27.22 -33.38
N LEU A 9 -58.17 -26.36 -32.50
CA LEU A 9 -57.77 -24.96 -32.42
C LEU A 9 -56.34 -24.78 -31.87
N SER A 10 -55.93 -25.64 -30.93
CA SER A 10 -54.55 -25.68 -30.41
C SER A 10 -53.55 -26.23 -31.44
N LEU A 11 -53.95 -27.17 -32.30
CA LEU A 11 -53.06 -27.73 -33.31
C LEU A 11 -52.84 -26.77 -34.47
N VAL A 12 -53.85 -25.98 -34.84
CA VAL A 12 -53.72 -24.92 -35.87
C VAL A 12 -52.90 -23.74 -35.37
N LEU A 13 -53.01 -23.37 -34.09
CA LEU A 13 -52.17 -22.30 -33.50
C LEU A 13 -50.69 -22.73 -33.38
N VAL A 14 -50.42 -24.01 -33.11
CA VAL A 14 -49.06 -24.57 -33.07
C VAL A 14 -48.48 -24.74 -34.48
N ALA A 15 -49.31 -25.06 -35.48
CA ALA A 15 -48.87 -25.15 -36.87
C ALA A 15 -48.54 -23.77 -37.49
N MET A 16 -49.24 -22.69 -37.11
CA MET A 16 -48.93 -21.34 -37.58
C MET A 16 -47.70 -20.72 -36.89
N LEU A 17 -47.33 -21.20 -35.69
CA LEU A 17 -46.07 -20.83 -35.02
C LEU A 17 -44.85 -21.55 -35.62
N LEU A 18 -45.06 -22.63 -36.38
CA LEU A 18 -43.99 -23.45 -36.96
C LEU A 18 -43.56 -23.04 -38.39
N VAL A 19 -44.20 -22.03 -39.00
CA VAL A 19 -43.89 -21.59 -40.38
C VAL A 19 -43.08 -20.28 -40.43
N CYS A 20 -42.68 -19.71 -39.29
CA CYS A 20 -41.76 -18.56 -39.23
C CYS A 20 -40.46 -18.80 -38.46
N ALA A 21 -40.14 -20.06 -38.14
CA ALA A 21 -38.78 -20.42 -37.76
C ALA A 21 -37.96 -20.73 -39.01
N VAL A 22 -37.87 -19.77 -39.92
CA VAL A 22 -36.63 -19.64 -40.69
C VAL A 22 -35.57 -19.51 -39.60
N PRO A 23 -34.48 -20.30 -39.60
CA PRO A 23 -33.35 -19.92 -38.80
C PRO A 23 -32.95 -18.55 -39.36
N PHE A 24 -33.33 -17.47 -38.68
CA PHE A 24 -32.48 -16.31 -38.64
C PHE A 24 -31.22 -16.83 -37.94
N GLN A 25 -30.37 -17.49 -38.73
CA GLN A 25 -28.94 -17.36 -38.55
C GLN A 25 -28.75 -15.86 -38.58
N ALA A 26 -28.84 -15.24 -37.40
CA ALA A 26 -27.88 -14.22 -37.08
C ALA A 26 -26.56 -14.91 -37.39
N ALA A 27 -26.06 -14.67 -38.60
CA ALA A 27 -24.65 -14.78 -38.85
C ALA A 27 -24.06 -13.87 -37.78
N ALA A 28 -23.70 -14.45 -36.64
CA ALA A 28 -22.62 -13.93 -35.85
C ALA A 28 -21.52 -13.82 -36.89
N ALA A 29 -21.31 -12.62 -37.43
CA ALA A 29 -20.22 -12.35 -38.32
C ALA A 29 -19.02 -12.93 -37.58
N THR A 30 -18.47 -14.04 -38.09
CA THR A 30 -17.27 -14.63 -37.52
C THR A 30 -16.25 -13.54 -37.69
N VAL A 31 -15.95 -12.84 -36.59
CA VAL A 31 -14.94 -11.81 -36.62
C VAL A 31 -13.64 -12.55 -36.87
N ASP A 32 -13.13 -12.45 -38.09
CA ASP A 32 -11.86 -13.08 -38.42
C ASP A 32 -10.80 -12.53 -37.49
N THR A 33 -10.06 -13.41 -36.84
CA THR A 33 -9.00 -13.04 -35.89
C THR A 33 -7.66 -13.53 -36.39
N LYS A 34 -6.61 -12.78 -36.09
CA LYS A 34 -5.23 -13.20 -36.28
C LYS A 34 -4.54 -13.27 -34.93
N THR A 35 -3.77 -14.34 -34.73
CA THR A 35 -2.97 -14.53 -33.53
C THR A 35 -1.54 -14.12 -33.80
N VAL A 36 -0.97 -13.28 -32.94
CA VAL A 36 0.43 -12.86 -33.00
C VAL A 36 1.17 -13.48 -31.82
N LYS A 37 2.31 -14.11 -32.11
CA LYS A 37 3.21 -14.66 -31.09
C LYS A 37 4.02 -13.54 -30.46
N VAL A 38 4.12 -13.55 -29.13
CA VAL A 38 4.93 -12.62 -28.34
C VAL A 38 5.96 -13.41 -27.53
N ASN A 39 7.24 -13.24 -27.84
CA ASN A 39 8.33 -13.79 -27.05
C ASN A 39 8.64 -12.84 -25.89
N VAL A 40 8.51 -13.30 -24.64
CA VAL A 40 8.74 -12.48 -23.44
C VAL A 40 10.14 -12.73 -22.90
N TYR A 41 10.92 -11.66 -22.84
CA TYR A 41 12.26 -11.60 -22.27
C TYR A 41 12.17 -10.93 -20.90
N VAL A 42 12.61 -11.64 -19.87
CA VAL A 42 12.76 -11.10 -18.51
C VAL A 42 14.24 -10.93 -18.26
N ASP A 43 14.67 -9.70 -17.98
CA ASP A 43 16.10 -9.38 -17.76
C ASP A 43 16.98 -9.89 -18.92
N ASP A 44 16.54 -9.62 -20.16
CA ASP A 44 17.14 -10.06 -21.43
C ASP A 44 17.19 -11.59 -21.67
N VAL A 45 16.54 -12.38 -20.83
CA VAL A 45 16.44 -13.84 -20.99
C VAL A 45 15.05 -14.25 -21.48
N LEU A 46 14.99 -14.95 -22.61
CA LEU A 46 13.75 -15.52 -23.13
C LEU A 46 13.15 -16.49 -22.09
N THR A 47 11.99 -16.13 -21.55
CA THR A 47 11.40 -16.83 -20.41
C THR A 47 10.12 -17.56 -20.81
N THR A 48 9.27 -16.95 -21.62
CA THR A 48 7.97 -17.54 -21.98
C THR A 48 7.44 -16.95 -23.28
N ASP A 49 6.55 -17.70 -23.93
CA ASP A 49 5.81 -17.23 -25.11
C ASP A 49 4.36 -16.91 -24.70
N LYS A 50 3.84 -15.82 -25.25
CA LYS A 50 2.47 -15.33 -25.11
C LYS A 50 1.83 -15.11 -26.47
N THR A 51 0.54 -14.85 -26.48
CA THR A 51 -0.22 -14.57 -27.70
C THR A 51 -1.12 -13.37 -27.49
N ILE A 52 -1.21 -12.54 -28.52
CA ILE A 52 -2.24 -11.49 -28.64
C ILE A 52 -3.14 -11.82 -29.83
N THR A 53 -4.43 -11.49 -29.71
CA THR A 53 -5.41 -11.71 -30.77
C THR A 53 -5.86 -10.36 -31.30
N VAL A 54 -5.85 -10.19 -32.63
CA VAL A 54 -6.31 -8.98 -33.30
C VAL A 54 -7.49 -9.34 -34.19
N GLU A 55 -8.61 -8.67 -33.97
CA GLU A 55 -9.84 -8.82 -34.75
C GLU A 55 -9.77 -8.06 -36.09
N SER A 56 -10.51 -8.55 -37.09
CA SER A 56 -10.63 -7.90 -38.39
C SER A 56 -11.14 -6.46 -38.26
N GLY A 57 -10.45 -5.52 -38.93
CA GLY A 57 -10.74 -4.09 -38.84
C GLY A 57 -10.25 -3.41 -37.54
N LYS A 58 -9.64 -4.14 -36.60
CA LYS A 58 -9.04 -3.58 -35.39
C LYS A 58 -7.52 -3.41 -35.52
N SER A 59 -6.96 -2.73 -34.54
CA SER A 59 -5.54 -2.54 -34.35
C SER A 59 -5.18 -2.63 -32.88
N ILE A 60 -3.91 -2.89 -32.60
CA ILE A 60 -3.37 -2.95 -31.24
C ILE A 60 -2.12 -2.05 -31.16
N THR A 61 -2.01 -1.28 -30.09
CA THR A 61 -0.82 -0.45 -29.82
C THR A 61 0.11 -1.20 -28.89
N LEU A 62 1.40 -1.20 -29.21
CA LEU A 62 2.45 -1.84 -28.40
C LEU A 62 2.92 -0.93 -27.27
N ASP A 63 2.05 -0.73 -26.29
CA ASP A 63 2.31 0.14 -25.15
C ASP A 63 2.62 -0.64 -23.86
N GLU A 64 2.89 0.11 -22.79
CA GLU A 64 3.11 -0.42 -21.45
C GLU A 64 1.85 -1.09 -20.87
N GLU A 65 0.66 -0.61 -21.19
CA GLU A 65 -0.60 -1.16 -20.68
C GLU A 65 -0.83 -2.58 -21.22
N LEU A 66 -0.64 -2.77 -22.53
CA LEU A 66 -0.64 -4.06 -23.17
C LEU A 66 0.42 -4.98 -22.58
N ALA A 67 1.65 -4.49 -22.39
CA ALA A 67 2.71 -5.27 -21.77
C ALA A 67 2.31 -5.77 -20.37
N LYS A 68 1.76 -4.88 -19.52
CA LYS A 68 1.26 -5.20 -18.18
C LYS A 68 0.15 -6.25 -18.19
N SER A 69 -0.66 -6.32 -19.25
CA SER A 69 -1.69 -7.36 -19.39
C SER A 69 -1.10 -8.76 -19.67
N LEU A 70 0.13 -8.84 -20.17
CA LEU A 70 0.78 -10.10 -20.59
C LEU A 70 1.74 -10.68 -19.54
N VAL A 71 2.24 -9.85 -18.63
CA VAL A 71 3.22 -10.23 -17.61
C VAL A 71 2.68 -10.03 -16.19
N LYS A 72 3.38 -10.60 -15.20
CA LYS A 72 3.05 -10.40 -13.79
C LYS A 72 3.37 -8.98 -13.32
N SER A 73 2.66 -8.50 -12.31
CA SER A 73 2.81 -7.16 -11.73
C SER A 73 4.17 -6.89 -11.06
N ASP A 74 4.96 -7.94 -10.82
CA ASP A 74 6.33 -7.89 -10.28
C ASP A 74 7.39 -7.62 -11.38
N LYS A 75 6.95 -7.26 -12.60
CA LYS A 75 7.79 -6.89 -13.72
C LYS A 75 7.60 -5.42 -14.08
N GLU A 76 8.66 -4.80 -14.58
CA GLU A 76 8.68 -3.44 -15.09
C GLU A 76 8.83 -3.48 -16.62
N PHE A 77 8.03 -2.67 -17.32
CA PHE A 77 8.09 -2.61 -18.78
C PHE A 77 9.42 -1.97 -19.22
N VAL A 78 10.07 -2.57 -20.22
CA VAL A 78 11.29 -2.01 -20.81
C VAL A 78 11.00 -1.51 -22.22
N LYS A 79 10.60 -2.41 -23.13
CA LYS A 79 10.29 -2.06 -24.53
C LYS A 79 9.60 -3.18 -25.28
N TRP A 80 9.05 -2.83 -26.44
CA TRP A 80 8.65 -3.76 -27.48
C TRP A 80 9.64 -3.74 -28.65
N THR A 81 9.82 -4.89 -29.31
CA THR A 81 10.52 -4.96 -30.61
C THR A 81 9.79 -5.88 -31.59
N GLY A 82 10.03 -5.68 -32.88
CA GLY A 82 9.66 -6.65 -33.91
C GLY A 82 10.59 -7.88 -33.90
N SER A 83 10.29 -8.87 -34.75
CA SER A 83 11.14 -10.06 -34.96
C SER A 83 12.59 -9.72 -35.33
N SER A 84 12.81 -8.60 -36.02
CA SER A 84 14.11 -8.10 -36.47
C SER A 84 14.83 -7.22 -35.44
N ASP A 85 14.39 -7.22 -34.18
CA ASP A 85 14.96 -6.43 -33.07
C ASP A 85 14.86 -4.90 -33.20
N ASN A 86 14.18 -4.41 -34.23
CA ASN A 86 13.82 -3.00 -34.33
C ASN A 86 12.83 -2.64 -33.21
N GLU A 87 13.11 -1.53 -32.52
CA GLU A 87 12.22 -0.99 -31.50
C GLU A 87 10.82 -0.75 -32.08
N ALA A 88 9.79 -1.13 -31.33
CA ALA A 88 8.41 -1.08 -31.74
C ALA A 88 7.48 -0.59 -30.63
N THR A 89 8.02 0.03 -29.57
CA THR A 89 7.21 0.65 -28.52
C THR A 89 6.32 1.73 -29.12
N ASP A 90 5.07 1.82 -28.67
CA ASP A 90 4.02 2.73 -29.13
C ASP A 90 3.63 2.57 -30.62
N VAL A 91 4.13 1.54 -31.30
CA VAL A 91 3.72 1.24 -32.67
C VAL A 91 2.34 0.58 -32.66
N THR A 92 1.46 1.06 -33.54
CA THR A 92 0.15 0.45 -33.77
C THR A 92 0.21 -0.58 -34.91
N ILE A 93 -0.11 -1.82 -34.59
CA ILE A 93 -0.22 -2.92 -35.56
C ILE A 93 -1.68 -3.06 -35.99
N LYS A 94 -1.92 -3.02 -37.30
CA LYS A 94 -3.24 -3.22 -37.90
C LYS A 94 -3.44 -4.69 -38.29
N TYR A 95 -4.66 -5.19 -38.19
CA TYR A 95 -5.03 -6.56 -38.63
C TYR A 95 -4.49 -6.93 -40.03
N ALA A 96 -4.58 -6.01 -40.98
CA ALA A 96 -4.13 -6.24 -42.36
C ALA A 96 -2.60 -6.41 -42.48
N GLY A 97 -1.82 -5.85 -41.55
CA GLY A 97 -0.36 -5.95 -41.53
C GLY A 97 0.20 -7.20 -40.86
N ILE A 98 -0.67 -8.04 -40.28
CA ILE A 98 -0.26 -9.29 -39.63
C ILE A 98 -0.24 -10.39 -40.68
N THR A 99 0.95 -10.91 -40.99
CA THR A 99 1.19 -12.01 -41.94
C THR A 99 1.55 -13.30 -41.21
N ASP A 100 1.62 -14.41 -41.94
CA ASP A 100 2.12 -15.67 -41.39
C ASP A 100 3.57 -15.51 -40.89
N GLY A 101 3.84 -16.01 -39.69
CA GLY A 101 5.14 -15.87 -39.03
C GLY A 101 5.38 -14.51 -38.35
N TYR A 102 4.39 -13.62 -38.32
CA TYR A 102 4.49 -12.35 -37.59
C TYR A 102 4.64 -12.58 -36.09
N SER A 103 5.72 -12.06 -35.50
CA SER A 103 6.02 -12.17 -34.08
C SER A 103 6.60 -10.89 -33.50
N LEU A 104 6.48 -10.75 -32.19
CA LEU A 104 6.98 -9.63 -31.41
C LEU A 104 7.84 -10.14 -30.27
N LYS A 105 8.71 -9.26 -29.77
CA LYS A 105 9.43 -9.49 -28.51
C LYS A 105 9.02 -8.42 -27.50
N LEU A 106 8.69 -8.85 -26.30
CA LEU A 106 8.41 -7.99 -25.16
C LEU A 106 9.57 -8.12 -24.17
N TYR A 107 10.21 -7.01 -23.86
CA TYR A 107 11.26 -6.94 -22.84
C TYR A 107 10.69 -6.34 -21.56
N VAL A 108 10.88 -7.05 -20.45
CA VAL A 108 10.53 -6.61 -19.11
C VAL A 108 11.69 -6.86 -18.16
N ALA A 109 11.81 -6.05 -17.13
CA ALA A 109 12.79 -6.23 -16.06
C ALA A 109 12.11 -6.77 -14.80
N THR A 110 12.85 -7.55 -14.01
CA THR A 110 12.40 -7.86 -12.64
C THR A 110 12.40 -6.57 -11.83
N LYS A 111 11.25 -6.21 -11.25
CA LYS A 111 11.19 -5.05 -10.34
C LYS A 111 12.24 -5.26 -9.26
N LYS A 112 13.10 -4.26 -9.07
CA LYS A 112 13.96 -4.25 -7.90
C LYS A 112 13.06 -4.33 -6.67
N ALA A 113 13.39 -5.23 -5.75
CA ALA A 113 12.72 -5.27 -4.48
C ALA A 113 12.83 -3.87 -3.86
N GLU A 114 11.69 -3.23 -3.58
CA GLU A 114 11.69 -2.03 -2.76
C GLU A 114 12.30 -2.43 -1.42
N GLU A 115 13.50 -1.92 -1.13
CA GLU A 115 14.06 -2.10 0.20
C GLU A 115 13.08 -1.49 1.20
N THR A 116 12.51 -2.34 2.06
CA THR A 116 11.70 -1.88 3.18
C THR A 116 12.58 -0.95 4.03
N VAL A 117 12.29 0.35 4.00
CA VAL A 117 13.02 1.35 4.78
C VAL A 117 12.95 0.92 6.25
N LYS A 118 14.11 0.65 6.85
CA LYS A 118 14.18 0.29 8.27
C LYS A 118 13.91 1.53 9.13
N PRO A 119 13.08 1.44 10.18
CA PRO A 119 12.81 2.60 11.02
C PRO A 119 14.02 2.97 11.88
N ILE A 120 14.05 4.20 12.35
CA ILE A 120 14.96 4.65 13.41
C ILE A 120 14.28 4.37 14.75
N THR A 121 14.95 3.65 15.64
CA THR A 121 14.48 3.43 17.01
C THR A 121 14.87 4.60 17.90
N VAL A 122 13.93 5.19 18.64
CA VAL A 122 14.16 6.39 19.46
C VAL A 122 13.85 6.13 20.92
N LYS A 123 14.83 6.43 21.78
CA LYS A 123 14.72 6.42 23.24
C LYS A 123 14.93 7.84 23.76
N ILE A 124 14.08 8.29 24.68
CA ILE A 124 14.20 9.60 25.31
C ILE A 124 14.32 9.42 26.81
N VAL A 125 15.40 9.92 27.38
CA VAL A 125 15.78 9.75 28.77
C VAL A 125 16.05 11.08 29.47
N ASP A 126 15.92 11.11 30.79
CA ASP A 126 16.36 12.21 31.62
C ASP A 126 17.89 12.26 31.77
N ASP A 127 18.41 13.28 32.46
CA ASP A 127 19.84 13.46 32.75
C ASP A 127 20.45 12.39 33.67
N LYS A 128 19.61 11.48 34.21
CA LYS A 128 19.99 10.30 35.00
C LYS A 128 19.88 9.00 34.21
N GLY A 129 19.40 9.06 32.97
CA GLY A 129 19.21 7.91 32.09
C GLY A 129 17.86 7.18 32.24
N ASN A 130 16.92 7.71 33.02
CA ASN A 130 15.58 7.13 33.14
C ASN A 130 14.75 7.49 31.92
N ALA A 131 13.96 6.55 31.40
CA ALA A 131 13.05 6.83 30.31
C ALA A 131 11.98 7.84 30.74
N ILE A 132 11.87 8.94 29.99
CA ILE A 132 10.80 9.96 30.15
C ILE A 132 9.74 9.85 29.04
N ALA A 133 9.96 8.96 28.09
CA ALA A 133 9.01 8.58 27.07
C ALA A 133 9.10 7.07 26.83
N LYS A 134 7.98 6.46 26.44
CA LYS A 134 7.99 5.11 25.88
C LYS A 134 8.83 5.14 24.60
N GLN A 135 9.70 4.15 24.42
CA GLN A 135 10.47 3.99 23.19
C GLN A 135 9.53 3.90 21.99
N PHE A 136 9.89 4.57 20.89
CA PHE A 136 9.11 4.59 19.66
C PHE A 136 10.02 4.48 18.44
N GLU A 137 9.43 4.23 17.28
CA GLU A 137 10.11 4.09 16.01
C GLU A 137 9.61 5.13 15.01
N ILE A 138 10.50 5.60 14.13
CA ILE A 138 10.14 6.54 13.07
C ILE A 138 10.65 6.04 11.72
N THR A 139 9.82 6.13 10.69
CA THR A 139 10.25 5.92 9.31
C THR A 139 10.55 7.28 8.69
N PRO A 140 11.79 7.54 8.23
CA PRO A 140 12.10 8.78 7.54
C PRO A 140 11.19 9.03 6.33
N VAL A 141 10.67 10.25 6.19
CA VAL A 141 9.81 10.63 5.04
C VAL A 141 10.54 10.48 3.71
N ASN A 142 11.85 10.73 3.69
CA ASN A 142 12.70 10.56 2.50
C ASN A 142 13.23 9.13 2.34
N GLY A 143 12.82 8.20 3.20
CA GLY A 143 13.28 6.82 3.22
C GLY A 143 14.74 6.60 3.68
N LYS A 144 15.45 7.65 4.09
CA LYS A 144 16.90 7.60 4.34
C LYS A 144 17.32 8.09 5.71
N TYR A 145 16.82 9.24 6.17
CA TYR A 145 17.28 9.84 7.44
C TYR A 145 16.28 10.84 8.03
N SER A 146 16.40 11.11 9.33
CA SER A 146 15.64 12.15 10.05
C SER A 146 16.55 13.02 10.92
N VAL A 147 16.22 14.30 11.09
CA VAL A 147 16.99 15.26 11.92
C VAL A 147 16.54 15.16 13.38
N ILE A 148 17.47 15.05 14.35
CA ILE A 148 17.14 14.85 15.78
C ILE A 148 16.14 15.89 16.32
N GLY A 149 16.33 17.17 15.99
CA GLY A 149 15.43 18.25 16.41
C GLY A 149 14.00 18.08 15.87
N ASP A 150 13.86 17.60 14.63
CA ASP A 150 12.58 17.29 14.02
C ASP A 150 11.95 16.07 14.67
N ILE A 151 12.73 15.06 15.05
CA ILE A 151 12.25 13.90 15.80
C ILE A 151 11.61 14.35 17.12
N LEU A 152 12.29 15.19 17.90
CA LEU A 152 11.75 15.65 19.18
C LEU A 152 10.51 16.54 19.01
N THR A 153 10.56 17.47 18.05
CA THR A 153 9.53 18.49 17.85
C THR A 153 8.30 17.93 17.13
N GLN A 154 8.49 17.06 16.16
CA GLN A 154 7.39 16.49 15.39
C GLN A 154 6.93 15.19 16.05
N ARG A 155 7.84 14.26 16.38
CA ARG A 155 7.47 12.87 16.71
C ARG A 155 7.30 12.57 18.20
N TRP A 156 7.76 13.44 19.12
CA TRP A 156 7.63 13.23 20.57
C TRP A 156 6.76 14.28 21.28
N LYS A 157 7.28 15.50 21.46
CA LYS A 157 6.59 16.57 22.20
C LYS A 157 6.91 17.92 21.56
N GLY A 158 6.02 18.48 20.75
CA GLY A 158 6.37 19.68 19.95
C GLY A 158 6.76 20.95 20.69
N ASP A 159 6.41 21.07 21.95
CA ASP A 159 6.78 22.15 22.87
C ASP A 159 7.80 21.66 23.91
N TRP A 160 8.55 20.59 23.60
CA TRP A 160 9.51 20.02 24.54
C TRP A 160 10.51 21.05 25.04
N LYS A 161 10.87 22.03 24.20
CA LYS A 161 11.78 23.13 24.54
C LYS A 161 11.25 24.02 25.67
N ASP A 162 9.95 24.03 25.93
CA ASP A 162 9.36 24.82 27.02
C ASP A 162 9.57 24.13 28.37
N SER A 163 9.62 22.78 28.37
CA SER A 163 9.76 21.96 29.57
C SER A 163 11.16 21.39 29.78
N TYR A 164 11.96 21.26 28.73
CA TYR A 164 13.23 20.55 28.75
C TYR A 164 14.35 21.30 28.02
N ASP A 165 15.57 21.11 28.51
CA ASP A 165 16.81 21.47 27.85
C ASP A 165 17.43 20.22 27.19
N PHE A 166 17.96 20.40 25.98
CA PHE A 166 18.71 19.34 25.30
C PHE A 166 20.08 19.17 25.96
N VAL A 167 20.41 17.95 26.37
CA VAL A 167 21.71 17.63 27.00
C VAL A 167 22.63 16.99 25.98
N THR A 168 22.21 15.84 25.42
CA THR A 168 23.03 15.11 24.45
C THR A 168 22.17 14.15 23.64
N ALA A 169 22.73 13.64 22.54
CA ALA A 169 22.19 12.51 21.83
C ALA A 169 23.34 11.57 21.40
N LYS A 170 23.03 10.29 21.33
CA LYS A 170 23.91 9.22 20.86
C LYS A 170 23.15 8.34 19.87
N SER A 171 23.82 7.85 18.84
CA SER A 171 23.30 6.74 18.06
C SER A 171 24.28 5.59 17.99
N GLU A 172 23.78 4.38 17.75
CA GLU A 172 24.62 3.18 17.65
C GLU A 172 25.43 3.16 16.34
N GLY A 173 24.90 3.77 15.29
CA GLY A 173 25.54 3.91 13.98
C GLY A 173 26.46 5.13 13.81
N LYS A 174 26.41 6.12 14.71
CA LYS A 174 27.21 7.36 14.61
C LYS A 174 28.11 7.56 15.83
N SER A 175 29.35 7.92 15.58
CA SER A 175 30.32 8.27 16.63
C SER A 175 30.29 9.77 16.95
N GLY A 176 30.64 10.11 18.19
CA GLY A 176 30.72 11.49 18.67
C GLY A 176 29.44 12.03 19.30
N THR A 177 29.52 13.25 19.82
CA THR A 177 28.38 13.95 20.42
C THR A 177 27.47 14.47 19.32
N LEU A 178 26.21 14.03 19.31
CA LEU A 178 25.23 14.46 18.32
C LEU A 178 24.50 15.71 18.80
N THR A 179 24.10 16.57 17.86
CA THR A 179 23.36 17.81 18.12
C THR A 179 21.96 17.73 17.54
N LEU A 180 21.07 18.68 17.88
CA LEU A 180 19.72 18.72 17.31
C LEU A 180 19.69 18.80 15.78
N ALA A 181 20.74 19.33 15.13
CA ALA A 181 20.82 19.43 13.68
C ALA A 181 21.35 18.14 13.00
N THR A 182 21.81 17.17 13.79
CA THR A 182 22.37 15.93 13.25
C THR A 182 21.28 15.06 12.63
N THR A 183 21.58 14.47 11.47
CA THR A 183 20.73 13.46 10.83
C THR A 183 21.03 12.08 11.38
N ILE A 184 19.99 11.27 11.56
CA ILE A 184 20.05 9.85 11.94
C ILE A 184 19.54 9.03 10.78
N ASP A 185 20.28 8.00 10.42
CA ASP A 185 20.01 7.19 9.24
C ASP A 185 18.97 6.11 9.56
N ALA A 186 18.15 5.77 8.57
CA ALA A 186 17.17 4.70 8.64
C ALA A 186 17.80 3.39 9.16
N GLY A 187 17.17 2.74 10.14
CA GLY A 187 17.67 1.51 10.76
C GLY A 187 18.59 1.71 11.97
N ASP A 188 18.89 2.94 12.36
CA ASP A 188 19.75 3.25 13.51
C ASP A 188 18.93 3.39 14.81
N THR A 189 19.60 3.27 15.96
CA THR A 189 19.03 3.50 17.28
C THR A 189 19.53 4.82 17.86
N LEU A 190 18.64 5.78 18.04
CA LEU A 190 18.88 7.08 18.67
C LEU A 190 18.47 7.06 20.15
N THR A 191 19.37 7.51 21.02
CA THR A 191 19.05 7.87 22.41
C THR A 191 19.26 9.37 22.60
N VAL A 192 18.21 10.07 23.03
CA VAL A 192 18.24 11.49 23.37
C VAL A 192 18.12 11.68 24.87
N THR A 193 19.03 12.46 25.44
CA THR A 193 19.04 12.85 26.84
C THR A 193 18.58 14.30 26.98
N LEU A 194 17.55 14.51 27.79
CA LEU A 194 16.96 15.81 28.07
C LEU A 194 16.95 16.08 29.58
N LYS A 195 16.96 17.35 29.96
CA LYS A 195 16.88 17.77 31.35
C LYS A 195 15.66 18.64 31.57
N ALA A 196 14.82 18.32 32.55
CA ALA A 196 13.66 19.15 32.88
C ALA A 196 14.10 20.53 33.38
N LYS A 197 13.41 21.58 32.94
CA LYS A 197 13.61 22.95 33.40
C LYS A 197 13.04 23.11 34.81
N SER A 198 13.75 23.84 35.68
CA SER A 198 13.32 24.07 37.06
C SER A 198 11.97 24.78 37.11
N GLY A 199 10.98 24.18 37.77
CA GLY A 199 9.59 24.66 37.80
C GLY A 199 8.65 23.97 36.79
N SER A 200 9.17 23.10 35.92
CA SER A 200 8.36 22.22 35.09
C SER A 200 7.85 21.06 35.93
N SER A 201 6.55 21.06 36.27
CA SER A 201 5.91 19.94 36.96
C SER A 201 5.60 18.85 35.94
N ASP A 202 6.55 17.93 35.75
CA ASP A 202 6.24 16.64 35.14
C ASP A 202 5.46 15.81 36.16
N ASN A 203 4.13 15.90 36.10
CA ASN A 203 3.28 14.96 36.81
C ASN A 203 3.48 13.57 36.18
N ASN A 204 4.47 12.85 36.69
CA ASN A 204 4.64 11.40 36.54
C ASN A 204 3.43 10.70 37.17
N ASN A 205 2.28 10.73 36.49
CA ASN A 205 1.22 9.77 36.72
C ASN A 205 1.29 8.74 35.57
N ASN A 206 1.92 7.61 35.88
CA ASN A 206 1.90 6.38 35.08
C ASN A 206 0.48 5.77 35.10
N ASN A 207 -0.53 6.50 34.63
CA ASN A 207 -1.84 5.98 34.25
C ASN A 207 -2.63 7.09 33.52
N GLY A 208 -2.49 7.15 32.20
CA GLY A 208 -3.21 8.11 31.38
C GLY A 208 -2.44 8.39 30.11
N THR A 209 -3.09 8.19 28.97
CA THR A 209 -2.58 8.56 27.65
C THR A 209 -1.98 9.96 27.70
N ASN A 210 -0.67 10.10 27.49
CA ASN A 210 0.04 11.38 27.31
C ASN A 210 -0.35 12.03 25.97
N ASN A 211 -1.63 11.98 25.59
CA ASN A 211 -2.13 12.51 24.35
C ASN A 211 -2.24 14.03 24.51
N LYS A 212 -1.20 14.73 24.05
CA LYS A 212 -1.07 16.19 23.96
C LYS A 212 -2.26 16.89 23.28
N PHE A 213 -3.13 16.15 22.61
CA PHE A 213 -4.24 16.71 21.86
C PHE A 213 -5.59 16.28 22.46
N PRO A 214 -6.46 17.23 22.85
CA PRO A 214 -7.76 16.91 23.48
C PRO A 214 -8.65 16.05 22.59
N TYR A 215 -8.39 16.06 21.28
CA TYR A 215 -9.16 15.33 20.30
C TYR A 215 -8.35 14.24 19.57
N LYS A 216 -9.05 13.14 19.26
CA LYS A 216 -8.50 11.93 18.62
C LYS A 216 -8.41 12.07 17.10
N VAL A 217 -7.59 11.22 16.50
CA VAL A 217 -7.58 11.01 15.04
C VAL A 217 -8.22 9.66 14.76
N TYR A 218 -9.24 9.63 13.90
CA TYR A 218 -9.86 8.40 13.44
C TYR A 218 -9.48 8.13 11.99
N LEU A 219 -9.18 6.88 11.68
CA LEU A 219 -9.11 6.37 10.33
C LEU A 219 -10.35 5.52 10.05
N HIS A 220 -11.12 5.92 9.05
CA HIS A 220 -12.29 5.21 8.56
C HIS A 220 -11.96 4.55 7.22
N ILE A 221 -12.01 3.23 7.19
CA ILE A 221 -11.75 2.42 5.99
C ILE A 221 -13.10 2.07 5.37
N PHE A 222 -13.37 2.62 4.19
CA PHE A 222 -14.52 2.28 3.37
C PHE A 222 -14.09 1.33 2.25
N LYS A 223 -15.03 0.50 1.78
CA LYS A 223 -14.68 -0.63 0.91
C LYS A 223 -15.66 -0.80 -0.24
N ASP A 224 -15.13 -1.14 -1.42
CA ASP A 224 -15.91 -1.56 -2.59
C ASP A 224 -17.01 -0.53 -2.95
N ASN A 225 -16.65 0.78 -2.88
CA ASN A 225 -17.53 1.92 -3.16
C ASN A 225 -18.78 2.06 -2.26
N LYS A 226 -18.81 1.34 -1.13
CA LYS A 226 -19.86 1.51 -0.13
C LYS A 226 -19.50 2.64 0.82
N ILE A 227 -20.37 3.64 0.91
CA ILE A 227 -20.13 4.88 1.65
C ILE A 227 -21.05 5.08 2.85
N ASP A 228 -22.08 4.23 2.99
CA ASP A 228 -23.09 4.37 4.04
C ASP A 228 -22.48 4.16 5.44
N ASP A 229 -21.58 3.18 5.56
CA ASP A 229 -20.86 2.88 6.79
C ASP A 229 -19.41 2.47 6.50
N PRO A 230 -18.45 2.91 7.34
CA PRO A 230 -17.08 2.44 7.23
C PRO A 230 -17.02 0.94 7.53
N ALA A 231 -16.31 0.20 6.69
CA ALA A 231 -16.04 -1.22 6.90
C ALA A 231 -15.16 -1.45 8.14
N LYS A 232 -14.35 -0.46 8.53
CA LYS A 232 -13.57 -0.44 9.77
C LYS A 232 -13.33 1.00 10.23
N THR A 233 -13.45 1.25 11.53
CA THR A 233 -13.04 2.51 12.17
C THR A 233 -11.92 2.22 13.16
N ILE A 234 -10.85 2.99 13.08
CA ILE A 234 -9.64 2.83 13.88
C ILE A 234 -9.36 4.15 14.59
N ASN A 235 -9.17 4.08 15.92
CA ASN A 235 -8.67 5.21 16.69
C ASN A 235 -7.14 5.23 16.65
N ILE A 236 -6.57 6.22 15.98
CA ILE A 236 -5.13 6.41 15.87
C ILE A 236 -4.66 7.15 17.13
N THR A 237 -4.20 6.38 18.12
CA THR A 237 -3.70 6.90 19.41
C THR A 237 -2.18 6.87 19.52
N GLU A 238 -1.51 6.01 18.73
CA GLU A 238 -0.05 5.87 18.69
C GLU A 238 0.38 5.61 17.22
N GLY A 239 1.61 5.99 16.85
CA GLY A 239 2.25 5.72 15.55
C GLY A 239 1.96 6.75 14.44
N ILE A 240 0.71 6.89 14.01
CA ILE A 240 0.32 7.73 12.86
C ILE A 240 -0.31 9.03 13.39
N ALA A 241 -0.12 10.15 12.68
CA ALA A 241 -0.55 11.48 13.14
C ALA A 241 0.09 11.98 14.45
N LEU A 242 1.07 11.27 15.01
CA LEU A 242 1.86 11.77 16.15
C LEU A 242 2.75 12.96 15.76
N ASP A 243 3.13 13.04 14.48
CA ASP A 243 3.89 14.11 13.85
C ASP A 243 3.07 15.24 13.25
N GLY A 244 1.75 15.23 13.48
CA GLY A 244 0.86 16.20 12.86
C GLY A 244 0.70 16.00 11.37
N LYS A 245 1.24 14.92 10.81
CA LYS A 245 1.13 14.57 9.40
C LYS A 245 0.54 13.17 9.29
N VAL A 246 -0.27 12.96 8.27
CA VAL A 246 -0.73 11.62 7.89
C VAL A 246 -0.49 11.48 6.41
N THR A 247 0.33 10.51 6.05
CA THR A 247 0.60 10.16 4.65
C THR A 247 -0.23 8.97 4.22
N LEU A 248 -0.50 8.86 2.92
CA LEU A 248 -1.22 7.71 2.37
C LEU A 248 -0.45 6.40 2.62
N ASP A 249 0.89 6.42 2.65
CA ASP A 249 1.69 5.21 2.88
C ASP A 249 1.62 4.70 4.33
N GLU A 250 1.55 5.61 5.30
CA GLU A 250 1.23 5.28 6.70
C GLU A 250 -0.16 4.63 6.79
N VAL A 251 -1.16 5.20 6.11
CA VAL A 251 -2.52 4.63 6.05
C VAL A 251 -2.53 3.25 5.38
N LYS A 252 -1.81 3.05 4.27
CA LYS A 252 -1.68 1.74 3.61
C LYS A 252 -1.12 0.70 4.57
N THR A 253 -0.15 1.07 5.41
CA THR A 253 0.44 0.18 6.41
C THR A 253 -0.60 -0.28 7.43
N VAL A 254 -1.46 0.63 7.91
CA VAL A 254 -2.57 0.27 8.82
C VAL A 254 -3.59 -0.62 8.13
N VAL A 255 -3.99 -0.27 6.90
CA VAL A 255 -5.00 -1.02 6.15
C VAL A 255 -4.55 -2.47 5.92
N LYS A 256 -3.27 -2.69 5.63
CA LYS A 256 -2.66 -4.03 5.48
C LYS A 256 -2.79 -4.91 6.73
N ASN A 257 -3.02 -4.35 7.91
CA ASN A 257 -3.26 -5.14 9.12
C ASN A 257 -4.63 -5.85 9.07
N TYR A 258 -5.63 -5.21 8.47
CA TYR A 258 -7.02 -5.70 8.46
C TYR A 258 -7.45 -6.34 7.14
N TYR A 259 -6.79 -5.96 6.05
CA TYR A 259 -7.18 -6.38 4.71
C TYR A 259 -6.01 -7.01 3.95
N THR A 260 -6.32 -7.98 3.10
CA THR A 260 -5.41 -8.53 2.08
C THR A 260 -5.93 -8.20 0.70
N ALA A 261 -5.06 -8.22 -0.31
CA ALA A 261 -5.50 -8.05 -1.69
C ALA A 261 -6.33 -9.24 -2.16
N LYS A 262 -7.37 -9.00 -2.98
CA LYS A 262 -8.16 -10.04 -3.67
C LYS A 262 -7.36 -10.64 -4.84
N THR A 263 -6.51 -9.84 -5.50
CA THR A 263 -5.65 -10.25 -6.62
C THR A 263 -4.19 -9.89 -6.36
N SER A 264 -3.30 -10.33 -7.25
CA SER A 264 -1.88 -9.96 -7.27
C SER A 264 -1.61 -8.48 -7.53
N ASP A 265 -2.63 -7.69 -7.85
CA ASP A 265 -2.50 -6.26 -8.17
C ASP A 265 -2.42 -5.38 -6.91
N GLY A 266 -2.54 -5.99 -5.73
CA GLY A 266 -2.53 -5.29 -4.45
C GLY A 266 -3.85 -4.60 -4.12
N ILE A 267 -3.99 -4.13 -2.88
CA ILE A 267 -5.15 -3.31 -2.49
C ILE A 267 -5.07 -1.99 -3.25
N LYS A 268 -6.17 -1.59 -3.88
CA LYS A 268 -6.28 -0.31 -4.57
C LYS A 268 -6.82 0.75 -3.61
N TYR A 269 -6.23 1.94 -3.64
CA TYR A 269 -6.58 3.06 -2.79
C TYR A 269 -7.01 4.22 -3.68
N ASP A 270 -8.15 4.82 -3.39
CA ASP A 270 -8.68 5.95 -4.15
C ASP A 270 -8.06 7.30 -3.73
N GLY A 271 -7.53 7.37 -2.50
CA GLY A 271 -6.94 8.55 -1.86
C GLY A 271 -7.34 8.65 -0.39
N MET A 272 -6.76 9.61 0.34
CA MET A 272 -7.28 10.01 1.65
C MET A 272 -8.21 11.20 1.51
N TYR A 273 -9.23 11.24 2.36
CA TYR A 273 -10.18 12.34 2.48
C TYR A 273 -10.21 12.79 3.94
N LEU A 274 -10.35 14.08 4.17
CA LEU A 274 -10.46 14.66 5.50
C LEU A 274 -11.92 15.07 5.70
N ALA A 275 -12.66 14.41 6.58
CA ALA A 275 -14.04 14.80 6.84
C ALA A 275 -14.05 16.08 7.69
N GLU A 276 -14.60 17.16 7.12
CA GLU A 276 -14.80 18.42 7.83
C GLU A 276 -16.11 18.39 8.63
N GLY A 277 -16.05 17.98 9.91
CA GLY A 277 -17.18 18.06 10.85
C GLY A 277 -17.38 16.84 11.75
N ASN A 278 -18.39 16.88 12.63
CA ASN A 278 -18.71 15.85 13.63
C ASN A 278 -19.36 14.57 13.06
N TRP A 279 -19.46 14.42 11.74
CA TRP A 279 -20.27 13.37 11.11
C TRP A 279 -19.44 12.50 10.17
N VAL A 280 -19.34 11.22 10.52
CA VAL A 280 -18.77 10.11 9.71
C VAL A 280 -19.57 9.89 8.42
N GLY A 281 -20.82 10.37 8.36
CA GLY A 281 -21.78 10.11 7.27
C GLY A 281 -21.61 10.96 6.02
N ASN A 282 -20.60 11.84 5.96
CA ASN A 282 -20.32 12.62 4.77
C ASN A 282 -18.87 12.36 4.31
N PHE A 283 -18.78 11.62 3.20
CA PHE A 283 -17.86 11.85 2.09
C PHE A 283 -16.68 10.90 1.85
N VAL A 284 -16.85 10.18 0.73
CA VAL A 284 -15.88 10.01 -0.36
C VAL A 284 -16.17 11.02 -1.51
N ASN A 285 -16.89 12.11 -1.20
CA ASN A 285 -17.23 13.22 -2.11
C ASN A 285 -16.66 14.57 -1.61
N ASP A 286 -15.60 14.53 -0.79
CA ASP A 286 -14.79 15.71 -0.60
C ASP A 286 -13.99 15.90 -1.89
N THR A 287 -14.15 17.05 -2.54
CA THR A 287 -13.59 17.38 -3.85
C THR A 287 -12.06 17.39 -3.87
N LYS A 288 -11.42 17.11 -2.74
CA LYS A 288 -9.98 17.16 -2.52
C LYS A 288 -9.45 15.86 -1.94
N LYS A 289 -8.79 15.09 -2.81
CA LYS A 289 -7.98 13.93 -2.44
C LYS A 289 -6.65 14.40 -1.86
N TYR A 290 -6.20 13.72 -0.82
CA TYR A 290 -4.93 13.99 -0.17
C TYR A 290 -4.01 12.76 -0.27
N ASP A 291 -2.78 12.98 -0.73
CA ASP A 291 -1.66 12.04 -0.53
C ASP A 291 -0.97 12.27 0.82
N THR A 292 -1.17 13.46 1.39
CA THR A 292 -0.65 13.90 2.68
C THR A 292 -1.64 14.88 3.31
N ILE A 293 -1.99 14.64 4.56
CA ILE A 293 -2.72 15.58 5.42
C ILE A 293 -1.71 16.13 6.41
N SER A 294 -1.29 17.38 6.19
CA SER A 294 -0.47 18.13 7.15
C SER A 294 -1.37 18.78 8.21
N ASP A 295 -0.77 19.28 9.30
CA ASP A 295 -1.43 20.10 10.32
C ASP A 295 -2.49 19.38 11.18
N THR A 296 -2.50 18.04 11.20
CA THR A 296 -3.41 17.29 12.09
C THR A 296 -3.17 17.64 13.56
N ASN A 297 -1.95 18.00 13.95
CA ASN A 297 -1.65 18.48 15.30
C ASN A 297 -2.39 19.78 15.65
N GLU A 298 -2.50 20.74 14.73
CA GLU A 298 -3.26 21.97 14.95
C GLU A 298 -4.76 21.68 14.98
N MET A 299 -5.25 20.81 14.09
CA MET A 299 -6.66 20.41 14.05
C MET A 299 -7.10 19.74 15.36
N ARG A 300 -6.27 18.84 15.89
CA ARG A 300 -6.56 18.09 17.13
C ARG A 300 -6.54 18.96 18.39
N LYS A 301 -6.16 20.24 18.31
CA LYS A 301 -6.35 21.20 19.42
C LYS A 301 -7.81 21.63 19.57
N THR A 302 -8.59 21.60 18.49
CA THR A 302 -9.94 22.19 18.45
C THR A 302 -11.05 21.20 18.07
N ARG A 303 -10.73 20.05 17.47
CA ARG A 303 -11.72 19.03 17.05
C ARG A 303 -11.12 17.65 16.78
N GLU A 304 -11.97 16.62 16.77
CA GLU A 304 -11.60 15.28 16.28
C GLU A 304 -11.25 15.36 14.78
N VAL A 305 -10.24 14.58 14.38
CA VAL A 305 -9.79 14.51 12.99
C VAL A 305 -10.23 13.19 12.41
N HIS A 306 -11.05 13.23 11.38
CA HIS A 306 -11.59 12.05 10.72
C HIS A 306 -10.97 11.92 9.33
N ILE A 307 -10.16 10.88 9.15
CA ILE A 307 -9.48 10.57 7.89
C ILE A 307 -10.20 9.37 7.27
N ASN A 308 -10.73 9.55 6.08
CA ASN A 308 -11.40 8.49 5.34
C ASN A 308 -10.47 7.95 4.25
N VAL A 309 -10.49 6.65 4.04
CA VAL A 309 -9.81 6.00 2.91
C VAL A 309 -10.77 5.02 2.24
N MET A 310 -10.87 5.12 0.92
CA MET A 310 -11.63 4.17 0.11
C MET A 310 -10.68 3.14 -0.49
N ILE A 311 -10.94 1.86 -0.19
CA ILE A 311 -10.18 0.74 -0.71
C ILE A 311 -11.04 -0.16 -1.61
N THR A 312 -10.42 -0.67 -2.67
CA THR A 312 -10.97 -1.72 -3.52
C THR A 312 -9.93 -2.84 -3.71
N ASN A 313 -10.34 -3.94 -4.34
CA ASN A 313 -9.49 -5.13 -4.48
C ASN A 313 -9.02 -5.72 -3.13
N ALA A 314 -9.84 -5.60 -2.07
CA ALA A 314 -9.47 -6.00 -0.71
C ALA A 314 -10.41 -7.07 -0.15
N ASN A 315 -9.88 -8.08 0.53
CA ASN A 315 -10.62 -9.01 1.40
C ASN A 315 -10.29 -8.71 2.85
N ALA A 316 -11.30 -8.73 3.71
CA ALA A 316 -11.06 -8.66 5.15
C ALA A 316 -10.33 -9.93 5.59
N LYS A 317 -9.31 -9.80 6.43
CA LYS A 317 -8.70 -10.95 7.08
C LYS A 317 -9.73 -11.57 8.03
N SER A 318 -9.96 -12.89 7.92
CA SER A 318 -10.93 -13.60 8.77
C SER A 318 -10.51 -13.57 10.22
N SER A 319 -11.43 -13.22 11.13
CA SER A 319 -11.19 -13.17 12.57
C SER A 319 -11.57 -14.49 13.24
N GLU A 320 -10.58 -15.21 13.80
CA GLU A 320 -10.86 -16.12 14.92
C GLU A 320 -10.17 -15.56 16.16
N LYS A 321 -11.02 -14.95 17.00
CA LYS A 321 -10.73 -14.27 18.29
C LYS A 321 -10.03 -12.91 18.19
N ALA A 322 -10.50 -12.01 19.06
CA ALA A 322 -9.87 -10.71 19.27
C ALA A 322 -8.46 -10.95 19.83
N ASP A 323 -7.47 -10.39 19.16
CA ASP A 323 -6.08 -10.32 19.58
C ASP A 323 -5.61 -8.87 19.39
N THR A 324 -4.54 -8.49 20.08
CA THR A 324 -3.78 -7.23 20.02
C THR A 324 -3.42 -6.76 18.60
N THR A 325 -3.58 -7.62 17.60
CA THR A 325 -3.36 -7.35 16.17
C THR A 325 -4.65 -7.05 15.38
N ASN A 326 -5.85 -7.27 15.94
CA ASN A 326 -7.16 -6.99 15.30
C ASN A 326 -8.26 -6.53 16.31
N PRO A 327 -8.17 -5.29 16.79
CA PRO A 327 -9.14 -4.68 17.72
C PRO A 327 -10.50 -4.37 17.06
N LYS A 328 -11.60 -4.42 17.84
CA LYS A 328 -12.97 -4.12 17.39
C LYS A 328 -13.24 -2.61 17.36
N THR A 329 -14.36 -2.20 16.75
CA THR A 329 -14.81 -0.80 16.73
C THR A 329 -14.94 -0.28 18.16
N GLY A 330 -14.09 0.68 18.54
CA GLY A 330 -14.03 1.25 19.90
C GLY A 330 -12.86 0.76 20.76
N ASP A 331 -12.10 -0.25 20.32
CA ASP A 331 -10.92 -0.74 21.04
C ASP A 331 -9.70 0.18 20.82
N MET A 332 -8.99 0.52 21.90
CA MET A 332 -7.68 1.19 21.85
C MET A 332 -6.65 0.23 21.26
N ILE A 333 -6.07 0.61 20.11
CA ILE A 333 -5.04 -0.18 19.46
C ILE A 333 -3.69 0.29 19.96
N LEU A 334 -3.07 -0.50 20.83
CA LEU A 334 -1.61 -0.52 20.90
C LEU A 334 -1.14 -1.03 19.53
N ILE A 335 -0.45 -0.23 18.72
CA ILE A 335 0.21 -0.74 17.51
C ILE A 335 1.46 -1.48 18.01
N PRO A 336 1.51 -2.83 18.05
CA PRO A 336 2.79 -3.49 18.10
C PRO A 336 3.32 -3.39 16.67
N VAL A 337 4.36 -2.60 16.45
CA VAL A 337 5.14 -2.75 15.21
C VAL A 337 5.57 -4.21 15.19
N ILE A 338 5.09 -4.97 14.20
CA ILE A 338 5.36 -6.41 14.12
C ILE A 338 6.86 -6.60 13.96
N PHE A 339 7.48 -7.13 15.01
CA PHE A 339 8.83 -7.65 14.98
C PHE A 339 8.91 -8.77 13.95
N MET A 340 9.54 -8.54 12.80
CA MET A 340 10.36 -9.60 12.24
C MET A 340 11.63 -9.65 13.08
N LEU A 341 11.57 -10.47 14.14
CA LEU A 341 12.73 -11.24 14.53
C LEU A 341 13.16 -12.02 13.29
N VAL A 342 14.02 -11.43 12.48
CA VAL A 342 14.96 -12.21 11.68
C VAL A 342 15.85 -12.86 12.71
N SER A 343 15.39 -13.98 13.26
CA SER A 343 16.25 -14.89 14.00
C SER A 343 17.42 -15.21 13.07
N GLY A 344 18.62 -14.88 13.55
CA GLY A 344 19.88 -15.06 12.83
C GLY A 344 20.22 -16.54 12.65
N ALA A 345 19.46 -17.23 11.81
CA ALA A 345 19.67 -18.63 11.45
C ALA A 345 19.60 -18.81 9.92
N ALA A 346 20.31 -17.98 9.16
CA ALA A 346 20.61 -18.27 7.75
C ALA A 346 21.93 -17.66 7.25
N ILE A 347 22.84 -17.21 8.14
CA ILE A 347 24.20 -16.79 7.77
C ILE A 347 25.20 -17.53 8.67
N ALA A 348 25.17 -18.85 8.61
CA ALA A 348 26.20 -19.72 9.19
C ALA A 348 26.36 -20.92 8.26
N GLY A 349 26.97 -20.69 7.09
CA GLY A 349 27.21 -21.76 6.11
C GLY A 349 28.40 -21.54 5.17
N VAL A 350 29.04 -20.36 5.20
CA VAL A 350 30.21 -20.08 4.34
C VAL A 350 31.24 -19.26 5.12
N TYR A 351 31.81 -19.83 6.19
CA TYR A 351 33.08 -19.32 6.76
C TYR A 351 33.79 -20.35 7.65
N PHE A 352 33.90 -21.60 7.20
CA PHE A 352 34.82 -22.57 7.81
C PHE A 352 35.43 -23.48 6.74
N TYR A 353 36.19 -22.88 5.83
CA TYR A 353 37.28 -23.57 5.17
C TYR A 353 38.39 -22.54 4.94
N ASP A 354 39.63 -22.94 5.22
CA ASP A 354 40.88 -22.16 5.14
C ASP A 354 41.33 -21.38 6.37
N LYS A 355 41.64 -22.09 7.47
CA LYS A 355 42.90 -21.81 8.21
C LYS A 355 43.36 -22.93 9.17
N LYS A 356 43.86 -24.06 8.64
CA LYS A 356 44.94 -24.81 9.33
C LYS A 356 45.63 -25.83 8.43
N ARG A 357 46.46 -25.33 7.51
CA ARG A 357 47.60 -26.09 7.00
C ARG A 357 48.78 -25.14 6.80
N SER A 358 49.35 -24.70 7.92
CA SER A 358 50.75 -24.27 7.96
C SER A 358 51.22 -24.21 9.41
N ALA A 359 51.95 -25.24 9.81
CA ALA A 359 53.14 -25.20 10.67
C ALA A 359 53.27 -26.56 11.38
N ARG A 360 54.48 -27.11 11.23
CA ARG A 360 55.03 -28.26 11.95
C ARG A 360 54.95 -28.07 13.46
#